data_AF-A0A6J4SVU3-F1
#
_entry.id   AF-A0A6J4SVU3-F1
#
_cell.length_a   1.000
_cell.length_b   1.000
_cell.length_c   1.000
_cell.angle_alpha   90.00
_cell.angle_beta   90.00
_cell.angle_gamma   90.00
#
_symmetry.space_group_name_H-M   'P 1'
#
loop_
_entity.id
_entity.type
_entity.pdbx_description
1 polymer ?
#
loop_
_entity_poly.entity_id
_entity_poly.type
_entity_poly.pdbx_seq_one_letter_code
_entity_poly.pdbx_strand_id
1 'polypeptide(L)' 'MYNVIYIDSQGAETSLAERLDDRQHAARLACEAAVERKAGRMVLPGSNKIPNCVCVIPTGDLEPVA' A
#
# COMPACT_ATOMS: atom_id res chain seq x y z
N MET A 1 6.73 6.93 8.09
CA MET A 1 5.47 6.22 8.34
C MET A 1 5.11 5.40 7.10
N TYR A 2 4.10 4.52 7.18
CA TYR A 2 3.64 3.67 6.08
C TYR A 2 2.10 3.66 6.01
N ASN A 3 1.57 3.77 4.80
CA ASN A 3 0.17 3.53 4.50
C ASN A 3 0.03 2.22 3.73
N VAL A 4 -1.11 1.55 3.86
CA VAL A 4 -1.46 0.34 3.12
C VAL A 4 -2.73 0.63 2.34
N ILE A 5 -2.68 0.49 1.02
CA ILE A 5 -3.83 0.72 0.13
C ILE A 5 -4.12 -0.52 -0.71
N TYR A 6 -5.37 -0.73 -1.06
CA TYR A 6 -5.80 -1.69 -2.07
C TYR A 6 -6.27 -0.96 -3.32
N ILE A 7 -5.82 -1.42 -4.48
CA ILE A 7 -6.25 -0.94 -5.79
C ILE A 7 -7.12 -2.03 -6.40
N ASP A 8 -8.39 -1.73 -6.66
CA ASP A 8 -9.33 -2.70 -7.23
C ASP A 8 -9.15 -2.89 -8.75
N SER A 9 -10.03 -3.68 -9.37
CA SER A 9 -9.99 -3.95 -10.82
C SER A 9 -10.29 -2.73 -11.68
N GLN A 10 -10.94 -1.71 -11.13
CA GLN A 10 -11.25 -0.43 -11.79
C GLN A 10 -10.16 0.62 -11.53
N GLY A 11 -9.13 0.27 -10.74
CA GLY A 11 -8.08 1.20 -10.34
C GLY A 11 -8.47 2.11 -9.17
N ALA A 12 -9.60 1.84 -8.49
CA ALA A 12 -10.02 2.61 -7.32
C ALA A 12 -9.20 2.23 -6.09
N GLU A 13 -8.78 3.24 -5.34
CA GLU A 13 -7.92 3.09 -4.17
C GLU A 13 -8.76 3.04 -2.90
N THR A 14 -8.51 2.04 -2.05
CA THR A 14 -9.10 1.89 -0.72
C THR A 14 -8.00 1.89 0.32
N SER A 15 -8.03 2.83 1.26
CA SER A 15 -7.13 2.80 2.43
C SER A 15 -7.48 1.62 3.33
N LEU A 16 -6.49 0.76 3.59
CA LEU A 16 -6.59 -0.36 4.51
C LEU A 16 -5.96 -0.05 5.87
N ALA A 17 -4.88 0.75 5.87
CA ALA A 17 -4.24 1.26 7.07
C ALA A 17 -3.46 2.54 6.76
N GLU A 18 -3.36 3.43 7.73
CA GLU A 18 -2.67 4.72 7.59
C GLU A 18 -1.73 4.96 8.76
N ARG A 19 -0.63 5.67 8.50
CA ARG A 19 0.32 6.15 9.52
C ARG A 19 0.91 5.05 10.39
N LEU A 20 1.22 3.89 9.81
CA LEU A 20 1.92 2.83 10.51
C LEU A 20 3.40 3.20 10.68
N ASP A 21 3.90 3.18 11.91
CA ASP A 21 5.31 3.47 12.18
C ASP A 21 6.24 2.29 11.91
N ASP A 22 5.67 1.08 11.83
CA ASP A 22 6.39 -0.16 11.61
C ASP A 22 6.18 -0.70 10.18
N ARG A 23 7.28 -0.78 9.42
CA ARG A 23 7.32 -1.37 8.07
C ARG A 23 6.86 -2.82 8.05
N GLN A 24 7.29 -3.61 9.03
CA GLN A 24 6.98 -5.04 9.11
C GLN A 24 5.51 -5.24 9.40
N HIS A 25 4.93 -4.42 10.28
CA HIS A 25 3.49 -4.42 10.52
C HIS A 25 2.70 -4.07 9.25
N ALA A 26 3.10 -3.01 8.53
CA ALA A 26 2.47 -2.63 7.27
C ALA A 26 2.55 -3.73 6.20
N ALA A 27 3.71 -4.40 6.09
CA ALA A 27 3.89 -5.53 5.17
C ALA A 27 3.00 -6.73 5.52
N ARG A 28 2.82 -7.03 6.81
CA ARG A 28 1.94 -8.11 7.27
C ARG A 28 0.48 -7.82 6.90
N LEU A 29 0.00 -6.62 7.21
CA LEU A 29 -1.36 -6.19 6.86
C LEU A 29 -1.61 -6.24 5.34
N ALA A 30 -0.63 -5.81 4.56
CA ALA A 30 -0.72 -5.90 3.11
C ALA A 30 -0.82 -7.34 2.60
N CYS A 31 -0.10 -8.28 3.23
CA CYS A 31 -0.18 -9.70 2.87
C CYS A 31 -1.54 -10.31 3.23
N GLU A 32 -2.03 -10.04 4.44
CA GLU A 32 -3.33 -10.53 4.90
C GLU A 32 -4.45 -10.03 3.98
N ALA A 33 -4.47 -8.73 3.70
CA ALA A 33 -5.47 -8.13 2.83
C ALA A 33 -5.40 -8.65 1.39
N ALA A 34 -4.21 -8.94 0.87
CA ALA A 34 -4.04 -9.50 -0.47
C ALA A 34 -4.61 -10.92 -0.58
N VAL A 35 -4.41 -11.76 0.45
CA VAL A 35 -4.97 -13.11 0.52
C VAL A 35 -6.51 -13.06 0.58
N GLU A 36 -7.07 -12.23 1.46
CA GLU A 36 -8.52 -12.04 1.58
C GLU A 36 -9.18 -11.64 0.26
N ARG A 37 -8.50 -10.77 -0.50
CA ARG A 37 -9.04 -10.17 -1.74
C ARG A 37 -8.66 -10.95 -3.00
N LYS A 38 -7.92 -12.06 -2.87
CA LYS A 38 -7.34 -12.81 -4.01
C LYS A 38 -6.58 -11.89 -4.97
N ALA A 39 -5.89 -10.89 -4.40
CA ALA A 39 -5.20 -9.82 -5.10
C ALA A 39 -3.68 -10.10 -5.15
N GLY A 40 -2.99 -9.51 -6.13
CA GLY A 40 -1.54 -9.51 -6.19
C GLY A 40 -0.92 -8.68 -5.06
N ARG A 41 0.33 -8.98 -4.70
CA ARG A 41 1.10 -8.21 -3.70
C ARG A 41 2.24 -7.46 -4.39
N MET A 42 2.34 -6.16 -4.14
CA MET A 42 3.46 -5.35 -4.65
C MET A 42 3.97 -4.39 -3.58
N VAL A 43 5.28 -4.41 -3.34
CA VAL A 43 5.97 -3.41 -2.52
C VAL A 43 6.51 -2.37 -3.49
N LEU A 44 5.86 -1.21 -3.60
CA LEU A 44 6.25 -0.18 -4.55
C LEU A 44 7.33 0.74 -3.94
N PRO A 45 8.50 0.87 -4.59
CA PRO A 45 9.32 2.08 -4.53
C PRO A 45 9.03 3.03 -5.71
N GLY A 46 8.14 2.70 -6.65
CA GLY A 46 7.88 3.51 -7.85
C GLY A 46 6.69 3.09 -8.72
N SER A 47 5.65 3.92 -8.67
CA SER A 47 4.79 4.43 -9.77
C SER A 47 3.96 3.55 -10.72
N ASN A 48 3.96 2.22 -10.66
CA ASN A 48 2.96 1.45 -11.43
C ASN A 48 1.83 0.96 -10.54
N LYS A 49 0.68 1.64 -10.59
CA LYS A 49 -0.58 1.23 -9.95
C LYS A 49 -1.16 0.05 -10.73
N ILE A 50 -0.88 -1.17 -10.27
CA ILE A 50 -1.41 -2.40 -10.87
C ILE A 50 -2.81 -2.68 -10.26
N PRO A 51 -3.86 -2.89 -11.07
CA PRO A 51 -5.18 -3.28 -10.58
C PRO A 51 -5.15 -4.60 -9.81
N ASN A 52 -6.10 -4.79 -8.89
CA ASN A 52 -6.17 -5.93 -7.98
C ASN A 52 -4.86 -6.12 -7.20
N CYS A 53 -4.35 -5.05 -6.57
CA CYS A 53 -3.09 -5.10 -5.85
C CYS A 53 -3.15 -4.37 -4.51
N VAL A 54 -2.53 -4.96 -3.49
CA VAL A 54 -2.30 -4.28 -2.21
C VAL A 54 -0.88 -3.71 -2.18
N CYS A 55 -0.78 -2.42 -1.87
CA CYS A 55 0.47 -1.65 -1.88
C CYS A 55 0.79 -1.12 -0.48
N VAL A 56 2.07 -1.19 -0.11
CA VAL A 56 2.63 -0.50 1.06
C VAL A 56 3.34 0.76 0.58
N ILE A 57 2.91 1.92 1.05
CA ILE A 57 3.41 3.23 0.65
C ILE A 57 4.18 3.84 1.81
N PRO A 58 5.50 4.05 1.71
CA PRO A 58 6.22 4.84 2.70
C PRO A 58 5.75 6.30 2.64
N THR A 59 5.10 6.75 3.70
CA THR A 59 4.84 8.16 3.99
C THR A 59 6.02 8.68 4.79
N GLY A 60 7.14 8.89 4.09
CA GLY A 60 8.11 9.87 4.55
C GLY A 60 7.52 11.25 4.27
N ASP A 61 7.66 12.19 5.19
CA ASP A 61 7.60 13.62 4.86
C ASP A 61 8.67 13.86 3.78
N LEU A 62 8.29 13.69 2.51
CA LEU A 62 8.83 14.50 1.45
C LEU A 62 8.22 15.88 1.70
N GLU A 63 8.78 16.62 2.65
CA GLU A 63 8.65 18.06 2.58
C GLU A 63 9.09 18.45 1.16
N PRO A 64 8.25 19.16 0.38
CA PRO A 64 8.70 19.68 -0.89
C PRO A 64 9.91 20.57 -0.59
N VAL A 65 11.07 20.20 -1.12
CA VAL A 65 12.25 21.07 -1.09
C VAL A 65 11.83 22.35 -1.80
N ALA A 66 11.69 23.42 -1.01
CA ALA A 66 11.34 24.77 -1.46
C ALA A 66 12.41 25.36 -2.38
#